data_AF-A0A3M3KC05-F1
#
_entry.id   AF-A0A3M3KC05-F1
#
_cell.length_a   1.000
_cell.length_b   1.000
_cell.length_c   1.000
_cell.angle_alpha   90.00
_cell.angle_beta   90.00
_cell.angle_gamma   90.00
#
_symmetry.space_group_name_H-M   'P 1'
#
loop_
_entity.id
_entity.type
_entity.pdbx_description
1 polymer ?
#
loop_
_entity_poly.entity_id
_entity_poly.type
_entity_poly.pdbx_seq_one_letter_code
_entity_poly.pdbx_strand_id
1 'polypeptide(L)'
;MARHYRRWGIAPRPENVAVTLRGRRRIFITDPRYMHGHFRTVHLPFSSKGTVYRQRRRLIIMSCGLSNALLQAKGCMHYRPSNSGSFLVNVIDLRSDTVTLPTPGMLDAMANAPVGDDVYGEDPTVNLLEATLAERLGFDAALFVPSGTMSNLLALMALMAHCERGDEYIVGQQAHTYKYEGGGAAVLGSIQPQPLEVQADGSLDLQHVLDTIKPDDFHFARTRLLALENTMQGKVLPQAYLAAARKLTRDKGIALHLDGARLYNAVVKLGVDAREITRHFDSVSVCLSKGLGAPVGSVLCGSQSLIAKARR
;
A
#
# COMPACT_ATOMS: atom_id res chain seq x y z
N MET A 1 41.35 -10.35 2.46
CA MET A 1 40.05 -9.97 1.83
C MET A 1 39.41 -11.09 0.99
N ALA A 2 40.16 -11.93 0.27
CA ALA A 2 39.58 -12.91 -0.68
C ALA A 2 38.85 -14.14 -0.08
N ARG A 3 39.05 -14.50 1.21
CA ARG A 3 38.35 -15.63 1.85
C ARG A 3 36.92 -15.33 2.34
N HIS A 4 36.46 -14.07 2.34
CA HIS A 4 35.17 -13.67 2.92
C HIS A 4 34.01 -13.54 1.92
N TYR A 5 34.29 -13.52 0.62
CA TYR A 5 33.29 -13.33 -0.43
C TYR A 5 32.58 -14.63 -0.86
N ARG A 6 33.23 -15.80 -0.72
CA ARG A 6 32.66 -17.10 -1.16
C ARG A 6 31.43 -17.56 -0.37
N ARG A 7 31.24 -17.08 0.87
CA ARG A 7 30.10 -17.50 1.72
C ARG A 7 28.77 -16.84 1.34
N TRP A 8 28.80 -15.83 0.47
CA TRP A 8 27.63 -15.03 0.07
C TRP A 8 27.42 -15.00 -1.46
N GLY A 9 28.19 -15.76 -2.24
CA GLY A 9 28.03 -15.86 -3.70
C GLY A 9 28.39 -14.59 -4.50
N ILE A 10 29.07 -13.60 -3.89
CA ILE A 10 29.40 -12.32 -4.52
C ILE A 10 30.84 -12.34 -5.02
N ALA A 11 31.07 -12.04 -6.30
CA ALA A 11 32.42 -11.92 -6.87
C ALA A 11 33.14 -10.68 -6.30
N PRO A 12 34.41 -10.79 -5.85
CA PRO A 12 35.17 -9.64 -5.37
C PRO A 12 35.50 -8.71 -6.54
N ARG A 13 35.02 -7.46 -6.47
CA ARG A 13 35.41 -6.37 -7.36
C ARG A 13 36.13 -5.27 -6.58
N PRO A 14 37.08 -4.53 -7.19
CA PRO A 14 37.87 -3.51 -6.49
C PRO A 14 37.04 -2.37 -5.88
N GLU A 15 35.81 -2.15 -6.35
CA GLU A 15 34.86 -1.15 -5.86
C GLU A 15 34.13 -1.50 -4.54
N ASN A 16 34.33 -2.69 -3.98
CA ASN A 16 33.67 -3.11 -2.74
C ASN A 16 34.51 -2.81 -1.48
N VAL A 17 34.14 -1.78 -0.71
CA VAL A 17 34.79 -1.47 0.58
C VAL A 17 33.96 -2.01 1.75
N ALA A 18 34.54 -2.93 2.51
CA ALA A 18 33.95 -3.43 3.75
C ALA A 18 34.52 -2.65 4.95
N VAL A 19 33.66 -1.94 5.70
CA VAL A 19 34.07 -1.22 6.92
C VAL A 19 33.40 -1.85 8.14
N THR A 20 34.20 -2.13 9.18
CA THR A 20 33.72 -2.69 10.45
C THR A 20 33.67 -1.59 11.50
N LEU A 21 32.51 -1.35 12.10
CA LEU A 21 32.35 -0.41 13.22
C LEU A 21 31.71 -1.11 14.42
N ARG A 22 32.39 -1.02 15.58
CA ARG A 22 31.97 -1.58 16.88
C ARG A 22 31.52 -3.05 16.84
N GLY A 23 32.33 -3.92 16.27
CA GLY A 23 32.18 -5.38 16.41
C GLY A 23 31.02 -6.02 15.66
N ARG A 24 30.22 -5.28 14.88
CA ARG A 24 29.19 -5.86 13.99
C ARG A 24 29.53 -5.57 12.53
N ARG A 25 29.84 -6.62 11.77
CA ARG A 25 30.21 -6.55 10.35
C ARG A 25 28.97 -6.28 9.49
N ARG A 26 28.99 -5.25 8.64
CA ARG A 26 27.98 -4.97 7.61
C ARG A 26 28.66 -4.59 6.29
N ILE A 27 28.08 -5.04 5.18
CA ILE A 27 28.58 -4.80 3.82
C ILE A 27 27.82 -3.60 3.23
N PHE A 28 28.54 -2.68 2.59
CA PHE A 28 27.98 -1.53 1.88
C PHE A 28 28.28 -1.69 0.38
N ILE A 29 27.30 -1.35 -0.48
CA ILE A 29 27.46 -1.28 -1.94
C ILE A 29 27.44 0.21 -2.29
N THR A 30 28.51 0.74 -2.88
CA THR A 30 28.64 2.15 -3.28
C THR A 30 28.85 2.25 -4.79
N ASP A 31 27.99 3.01 -5.49
CA ASP A 31 28.14 3.35 -6.91
C ASP A 31 29.22 4.45 -7.07
N PRO A 32 30.27 4.24 -7.90
CA PRO A 32 31.37 5.20 -8.08
C PRO A 32 30.96 6.55 -8.68
N ARG A 33 29.76 6.68 -9.27
CA ARG A 33 29.33 7.91 -9.95
C ARG A 33 29.08 9.10 -9.02
N TYR A 34 29.13 8.90 -7.69
CA TYR A 34 28.85 9.94 -6.69
C TYR A 34 30.04 10.24 -5.74
N MET A 35 31.26 9.89 -6.14
CA MET A 35 32.50 9.97 -5.33
C MET A 35 33.13 11.38 -5.22
N HIS A 36 32.36 12.45 -4.96
CA HIS A 36 32.93 13.79 -4.69
C HIS A 36 32.47 14.44 -3.37
N GLY A 37 31.88 13.69 -2.45
CA GLY A 37 31.50 14.19 -1.12
C GLY A 37 31.97 13.30 0.03
N HIS A 38 32.34 13.93 1.16
CA HIS A 38 32.53 13.21 2.42
C HIS A 38 31.18 12.73 2.95
N PHE A 39 30.93 11.42 2.93
CA PHE A 39 29.75 10.82 3.55
C PHE A 39 29.96 10.67 5.06
N ARG A 40 29.12 11.33 5.88
CA ARG A 40 29.00 11.06 7.32
C ARG A 40 27.65 10.40 7.59
N THR A 41 27.67 9.16 8.03
CA THR A 41 26.47 8.49 8.56
C THR A 41 26.22 9.00 9.98
N VAL A 42 25.21 9.85 10.17
CA VAL A 42 24.81 10.30 11.51
C VAL A 42 23.79 9.32 12.08
N HIS A 43 24.19 8.60 13.14
CA HIS A 43 23.25 7.86 13.98
C HIS A 43 22.69 8.82 15.04
N LEU A 44 21.38 9.11 14.98
CA LEU A 44 20.70 9.76 16.11
C LEU A 44 20.50 8.73 17.23
N PRO A 45 21.00 8.98 18.46
CA PRO A 45 20.73 8.10 19.59
C PRO A 45 19.29 8.32 20.06
N PHE A 46 18.40 7.35 19.83
CA PHE A 46 17.13 7.28 20.57
C PHE A 46 17.40 6.60 21.90
N SER A 47 17.30 7.37 22.98
CA SER A 47 17.35 6.89 24.37
C SER A 47 16.16 5.96 24.62
N SER A 48 16.44 4.70 24.92
CA SER A 48 15.46 3.69 25.31
C SER A 48 15.20 3.78 26.81
N LYS A 49 14.10 4.44 27.21
CA LYS A 49 13.36 4.08 28.42
C LYS A 49 11.88 3.99 28.03
N GLY A 50 11.37 2.76 27.93
CA GLY A 50 9.96 2.47 27.69
C GLY A 50 9.67 1.80 26.35
N THR A 51 9.34 0.51 26.43
CA THR A 51 8.53 -0.28 25.47
C THR A 51 9.09 -0.49 24.05
N VAL A 52 9.47 -1.74 23.78
CA VAL A 52 9.97 -2.22 22.48
C VAL A 52 8.83 -2.22 21.45
N TYR A 53 8.66 -1.12 20.71
CA TYR A 53 8.03 -1.16 19.39
C TYR A 53 9.11 -1.41 18.35
N ARG A 54 9.01 -2.55 17.65
CA ARG A 54 9.92 -2.99 16.59
C ARG A 54 9.73 -2.09 15.34
N GLN A 55 10.16 -0.84 15.39
CA GLN A 55 10.01 0.10 14.27
C GLN A 55 11.05 -0.16 13.16
N ARG A 56 10.55 -0.22 11.93
CA ARG A 56 11.27 -0.53 10.69
C ARG A 56 12.42 0.46 10.46
N ARG A 57 13.59 -0.07 10.11
CA ARG A 57 14.84 0.67 9.92
C ARG A 57 14.68 1.75 8.85
N ARG A 58 14.79 3.03 9.23
CA ARG A 58 15.05 4.14 8.29
C ARG A 58 16.49 4.04 7.78
N LEU A 59 16.69 4.11 6.47
CA LEU A 59 18.00 4.33 5.87
C LEU A 59 18.08 5.83 5.51
N ILE A 60 18.74 6.63 6.34
CA ILE A 60 18.95 8.05 6.06
C ILE A 60 20.27 8.17 5.28
N ILE A 61 20.21 8.53 4.00
CA ILE A 61 21.38 8.85 3.19
C ILE A 61 21.45 10.37 3.07
N MET A 62 22.33 11.02 3.83
CA MET A 62 22.55 12.46 3.71
C MET A 62 23.50 12.74 2.54
N SER A 63 23.07 13.47 1.52
CA SER A 63 23.97 14.05 0.52
C SER A 63 24.34 15.48 0.92
N CYS A 64 25.65 15.76 1.03
CA CYS A 64 26.14 17.11 1.28
C CYS A 64 26.48 17.76 -0.07
N GLY A 65 25.70 18.75 -0.49
CA GLY A 65 26.08 19.62 -1.62
C GLY A 65 27.05 20.68 -1.12
N LEU A 66 28.35 20.40 -1.14
CA LEU A 66 29.36 21.46 -0.97
C LEU A 66 29.50 22.17 -2.32
N SER A 67 29.02 23.42 -2.40
CA SER A 67 29.40 24.32 -3.47
C SER A 67 30.91 24.56 -3.39
N ASN A 68 31.61 24.35 -4.50
CA ASN A 68 33.05 24.61 -4.64
C ASN A 68 33.39 26.07 -4.29
N ALA A 69 33.88 26.31 -3.07
CA ALA A 69 34.66 27.48 -2.74
C ALA A 69 35.65 27.12 -1.63
N LEU A 70 36.93 27.43 -1.88
CA LEU A 70 38.05 27.48 -0.92
C LEU A 70 38.77 26.16 -0.61
N LEU A 71 39.51 25.66 -1.61
CA LEU A 71 40.83 25.08 -1.39
C LEU A 71 41.84 26.23 -1.35
N GLN A 72 42.17 26.73 -0.16
CA GLN A 72 43.48 27.34 0.20
C GLN A 72 43.38 28.04 1.57
N ALA A 73 43.96 27.42 2.60
CA ALA A 73 44.72 28.11 3.65
C ALA A 73 45.33 27.06 4.59
N LYS A 74 46.66 26.93 4.54
CA LYS A 74 47.45 26.35 5.63
C LYS A 74 47.32 27.29 6.82
N GLY A 75 46.99 26.76 8.00
CA GLY A 75 47.09 27.51 9.26
C GLY A 75 45.82 27.44 10.10
N CYS A 76 46.01 27.07 11.35
CA CYS A 76 45.02 26.97 12.42
C CYS A 76 43.99 28.13 12.38
N MET A 77 42.71 27.82 12.17
CA MET A 77 41.61 28.75 12.44
C MET A 77 40.40 27.99 12.98
N HIS A 78 39.96 28.41 14.17
CA HIS A 78 38.72 27.98 14.79
C HIS A 78 37.54 28.25 13.85
N TYR A 79 36.88 27.18 13.37
CA TYR A 79 35.62 27.30 12.65
C TYR A 79 34.50 27.56 13.65
N ARG A 80 34.02 28.80 13.74
CA ARG A 80 32.68 29.10 14.27
C ARG A 80 31.67 28.85 13.14
N PRO A 81 30.72 27.90 13.27
CA PRO A 81 29.69 27.73 12.27
C PRO A 81 28.80 28.99 12.27
N SER A 82 28.76 29.69 11.16
CA SER A 82 27.71 30.68 10.89
C SER A 82 26.38 29.93 10.74
N ASN A 83 25.36 30.40 11.47
CA ASN A 83 24.09 29.73 11.69
C ASN A 83 23.11 29.87 10.50
N SER A 84 23.60 29.82 9.26
CA SER A 84 22.83 30.19 8.07
C SER A 84 23.08 29.25 6.88
N GLY A 85 23.15 27.95 7.14
CA GLY A 85 23.11 26.93 6.10
C GLY A 85 21.97 25.97 6.40
N SER A 86 20.83 26.12 5.74
CA SER A 86 19.79 25.11 5.75
C SER A 86 20.34 23.85 5.08
N PHE A 87 20.80 22.89 5.88
CA PHE A 87 21.16 21.57 5.38
C PHE A 87 19.91 20.93 4.79
N LEU A 88 19.78 20.89 3.46
CA LEU A 88 18.75 20.11 2.78
C LEU A 88 19.07 18.64 2.99
N VAL A 89 18.48 18.07 4.04
CA VAL A 89 18.55 16.64 4.31
C VAL A 89 17.63 15.93 3.32
N ASN A 90 18.19 15.40 2.24
CA ASN A 90 17.47 14.48 1.38
C ASN A 90 17.33 13.14 2.10
N VAL A 91 16.12 12.81 2.57
CA VAL A 91 15.84 11.52 3.22
C VAL A 91 15.33 10.53 2.16
N ILE A 92 16.02 9.41 2.00
CA ILE A 92 15.57 8.30 1.15
C ILE A 92 14.73 7.33 2.00
N ASP A 93 13.41 7.45 1.96
CA ASP A 93 12.50 6.61 2.76
C ASP A 93 11.88 5.47 1.94
N LEU A 94 12.45 4.26 2.07
CA LEU A 94 12.00 3.05 1.36
C LEU A 94 11.14 2.12 2.25
N ARG A 95 10.53 2.63 3.33
CA ARG A 95 9.74 1.80 4.26
C ARG A 95 8.41 1.34 3.66
N SER A 96 7.80 2.20 2.86
CA SER A 96 6.47 2.04 2.26
C SER A 96 6.23 3.20 1.29
N ASP A 97 5.34 3.01 0.32
CA ASP A 97 4.80 4.08 -0.54
C ASP A 97 3.78 4.98 0.18
N THR A 98 3.40 4.65 1.42
CA THR A 98 2.55 5.48 2.29
C THR A 98 3.28 6.70 2.89
N VAL A 99 4.58 6.85 2.64
CA VAL A 99 5.37 8.00 3.15
C VAL A 99 5.44 9.15 2.14
N THR A 100 4.69 9.04 1.04
CA THR A 100 4.54 10.11 0.04
C THR A 100 3.99 11.37 0.69
N LEU A 101 4.44 12.52 0.17
CA LEU A 101 3.98 13.83 0.60
C LEU A 101 3.32 14.54 -0.59
N PRO A 102 2.29 15.38 -0.35
CA PRO A 102 1.67 16.17 -1.40
C PRO A 102 2.70 17.01 -2.16
N THR A 103 2.57 17.04 -3.48
CA THR A 103 3.37 17.94 -4.32
C THR A 103 2.84 19.37 -4.21
N PRO A 104 3.61 20.39 -4.60
CA PRO A 104 3.13 21.78 -4.61
C PRO A 104 1.81 21.95 -5.36
N GLY A 105 1.69 21.40 -6.58
CA GLY A 105 0.44 21.47 -7.34
C GLY A 105 -0.75 20.74 -6.68
N MET A 106 -0.49 19.67 -5.91
CA MET A 106 -1.53 19.03 -5.12
C MET A 106 -1.98 19.91 -3.95
N LEU A 107 -1.04 20.55 -3.26
CA LEU A 107 -1.35 21.50 -2.19
C LEU A 107 -2.16 22.69 -2.72
N ASP A 108 -1.80 23.22 -3.89
CA ASP A 108 -2.54 24.30 -4.54
C ASP A 108 -3.96 23.86 -4.91
N ALA A 109 -4.13 22.65 -5.45
CA ALA A 109 -5.45 22.10 -5.75
C ALA A 109 -6.30 21.91 -4.48
N MET A 110 -5.70 21.41 -3.40
CA MET A 110 -6.38 21.26 -2.10
C MET A 110 -6.80 22.60 -1.50
N ALA A 111 -5.94 23.63 -1.59
CA ALA A 111 -6.20 24.95 -1.03
C ALA A 111 -7.33 25.70 -1.74
N ASN A 112 -7.55 25.42 -3.03
CA ASN A 112 -8.54 26.10 -3.86
C ASN A 112 -9.82 25.27 -4.12
N ALA A 113 -9.90 24.05 -3.58
CA ALA A 113 -11.04 23.18 -3.79
C ALA A 113 -12.31 23.77 -3.15
N PRO A 114 -13.45 23.87 -3.86
CA PRO A 114 -14.71 24.21 -3.25
C PRO A 114 -15.15 23.08 -2.31
N VAL A 115 -15.59 23.41 -1.10
CA VAL A 115 -15.96 22.43 -0.07
C VAL A 115 -17.37 22.69 0.45
N GLY A 116 -17.95 21.66 1.05
CA GLY A 116 -19.28 21.71 1.65
C GLY A 116 -19.41 20.67 2.76
N ASP A 117 -20.64 20.40 3.20
CA ASP A 117 -20.90 19.35 4.18
C ASP A 117 -21.22 18.03 3.46
N ASP A 118 -20.28 17.07 3.54
CA ASP A 118 -20.41 15.74 2.92
C ASP A 118 -21.52 14.89 3.56
N VAL A 119 -21.90 15.13 4.82
CA VAL A 119 -23.00 14.40 5.47
C VAL A 119 -24.33 14.72 4.79
N TYR A 120 -24.51 15.98 4.34
CA TYR A 120 -25.66 16.40 3.54
C TYR A 120 -25.47 16.16 2.03
N GLY A 121 -24.29 15.68 1.60
CA GLY A 121 -23.96 15.48 0.19
C GLY A 121 -23.68 16.78 -0.57
N GLU A 122 -23.35 17.85 0.13
CA GLU A 122 -23.19 19.20 -0.43
C GLU A 122 -21.71 19.57 -0.70
N ASP A 123 -20.75 18.65 -0.50
CA ASP A 123 -19.36 18.89 -0.86
C ASP A 123 -19.11 18.62 -2.35
N PRO A 124 -18.89 19.66 -3.19
CA PRO A 124 -18.75 19.49 -4.63
C PRO A 124 -17.45 18.78 -5.02
N THR A 125 -16.40 18.88 -4.20
CA THR A 125 -15.10 18.24 -4.51
C THR A 125 -15.14 16.75 -4.21
N VAL A 126 -15.76 16.34 -3.09
CA VAL A 126 -15.98 14.92 -2.78
C VAL A 126 -16.88 14.28 -3.84
N ASN A 127 -18.00 14.93 -4.17
CA ASN A 127 -18.93 14.45 -5.21
C ASN A 127 -18.23 14.26 -6.57
N LEU A 128 -17.37 15.22 -6.96
CA LEU A 128 -16.60 15.12 -8.20
C LEU A 128 -15.60 13.96 -8.16
N LEU A 129 -14.89 13.75 -7.05
CA LEU A 129 -13.95 12.64 -6.87
C LEU A 129 -14.67 11.29 -7.00
N GLU A 130 -15.78 11.12 -6.29
CA GLU A 130 -16.59 9.91 -6.31
C GLU A 130 -17.12 9.62 -7.72
N ALA A 131 -17.74 10.61 -8.37
CA ALA A 131 -18.27 10.47 -9.73
C ALA A 131 -17.16 10.12 -10.74
N THR A 132 -16.01 10.79 -10.65
CA THR A 132 -14.88 10.56 -11.56
C THR A 132 -14.32 9.14 -11.43
N LEU A 133 -14.17 8.63 -10.19
CA LEU A 133 -13.65 7.29 -9.96
C LEU A 133 -14.68 6.22 -10.35
N ALA A 134 -15.96 6.43 -10.06
CA ALA A 134 -17.03 5.55 -10.50
C ALA A 134 -17.04 5.41 -12.03
N GLU A 135 -17.02 6.53 -12.75
CA GLU A 135 -17.00 6.55 -14.22
C GLU A 135 -15.76 5.83 -14.78
N ARG A 136 -14.56 6.19 -14.31
CA ARG A 136 -13.30 5.62 -14.80
C ARG A 136 -13.17 4.13 -14.56
N LEU A 137 -13.70 3.64 -13.44
CA LEU A 137 -13.63 2.23 -13.07
C LEU A 137 -14.85 1.43 -13.56
N GLY A 138 -15.85 2.09 -14.16
CA GLY A 138 -17.04 1.48 -14.72
C GLY A 138 -18.05 1.01 -13.67
N PHE A 139 -18.19 1.73 -12.56
CA PHE A 139 -19.16 1.50 -11.50
C PHE A 139 -20.24 2.57 -11.47
N ASP A 140 -21.38 2.26 -10.86
CA ASP A 140 -22.51 3.18 -10.80
C ASP A 140 -22.32 4.28 -9.74
N ALA A 141 -21.55 3.99 -8.69
CA ALA A 141 -21.31 4.91 -7.57
C ALA A 141 -19.97 4.65 -6.88
N ALA A 142 -19.52 5.63 -6.11
CA ALA A 142 -18.36 5.53 -5.25
C ALA A 142 -18.57 6.25 -3.91
N LEU A 143 -17.73 5.94 -2.93
CA LEU A 143 -17.73 6.53 -1.59
C LEU A 143 -16.29 6.84 -1.18
N PHE A 144 -16.01 8.12 -0.90
CA PHE A 144 -14.75 8.53 -0.31
C PHE A 144 -14.72 8.20 1.18
N VAL A 145 -13.61 7.63 1.64
CA VAL A 145 -13.42 7.25 3.04
C VAL A 145 -12.01 7.60 3.53
N PRO A 146 -11.80 7.82 4.84
CA PRO A 146 -10.51 8.25 5.37
C PRO A 146 -9.35 7.27 5.16
N SER A 147 -9.62 5.97 5.02
CA SER A 147 -8.57 4.95 4.90
C SER A 147 -9.00 3.72 4.10
N GLY A 148 -8.02 2.99 3.56
CA GLY A 148 -8.25 1.72 2.86
C GLY A 148 -8.86 0.65 3.77
N THR A 149 -8.48 0.64 5.06
CA THR A 149 -9.06 -0.26 6.06
C THR A 149 -10.56 -0.02 6.23
N MET A 150 -10.99 1.24 6.29
CA MET A 150 -12.42 1.55 6.36
C MET A 150 -13.12 1.21 5.04
N SER A 151 -12.49 1.47 3.90
CA SER A 151 -13.01 1.10 2.57
C SER A 151 -13.31 -0.40 2.48
N ASN A 152 -12.35 -1.22 2.87
CA ASN A 152 -12.49 -2.67 2.86
C ASN A 152 -13.54 -3.14 3.86
N LEU A 153 -13.52 -2.64 5.10
CA LEU A 153 -14.53 -3.00 6.11
C LEU A 153 -15.94 -2.70 5.62
N LEU A 154 -16.17 -1.49 5.09
CA LEU A 154 -17.46 -1.10 4.52
C LEU A 154 -17.83 -1.94 3.30
N ALA A 155 -16.87 -2.25 2.42
CA ALA A 155 -17.13 -3.11 1.26
C ALA A 155 -17.60 -4.50 1.69
N LEU A 156 -16.88 -5.15 2.62
CA LEU A 156 -17.24 -6.46 3.16
C LEU A 156 -18.63 -6.39 3.81
N MET A 157 -18.87 -5.41 4.68
CA MET A 157 -20.15 -5.25 5.37
C MET A 157 -21.31 -4.89 4.41
N ALA A 158 -21.08 -4.09 3.37
CA ALA A 158 -22.12 -3.64 2.44
C ALA A 158 -22.44 -4.69 1.37
N LEU A 159 -21.44 -5.41 0.85
CA LEU A 159 -21.66 -6.59 -0.01
C LEU A 159 -22.39 -7.68 0.77
N MET A 160 -22.07 -7.78 2.06
CA MET A 160 -22.74 -8.67 2.97
C MET A 160 -23.97 -8.03 3.61
N ALA A 161 -24.41 -6.83 3.25
CA ALA A 161 -25.64 -6.27 3.84
C ALA A 161 -26.92 -6.87 3.22
N HIS A 162 -26.80 -7.85 2.32
CA HIS A 162 -27.88 -8.79 2.00
C HIS A 162 -27.76 -10.11 2.78
N CYS A 163 -26.78 -10.22 3.68
CA CYS A 163 -26.23 -11.44 4.27
C CYS A 163 -26.07 -11.23 5.78
N GLU A 164 -26.65 -12.10 6.59
CA GLU A 164 -26.82 -11.80 8.02
C GLU A 164 -25.50 -12.00 8.79
N ARG A 165 -25.50 -11.63 10.07
CA ARG A 165 -24.42 -12.01 11.00
C ARG A 165 -24.20 -13.53 10.91
N GLY A 166 -22.96 -13.96 10.74
CA GLY A 166 -22.61 -15.38 10.56
C GLY A 166 -22.28 -15.80 9.13
N ASP A 167 -22.38 -14.89 8.16
CA ASP A 167 -21.90 -15.14 6.78
C ASP A 167 -20.38 -15.01 6.69
N GLU A 168 -19.80 -15.63 5.67
CA GLU A 168 -18.34 -15.70 5.51
C GLU A 168 -17.83 -15.15 4.18
N TYR A 169 -16.57 -14.73 4.22
CA TYR A 169 -15.78 -14.34 3.05
C TYR A 169 -14.50 -15.18 2.95
N ILE A 170 -14.22 -15.64 1.73
CA ILE A 170 -12.97 -16.31 1.39
C ILE A 170 -11.93 -15.24 1.05
N VAL A 171 -10.73 -15.41 1.59
CA VAL A 171 -9.67 -14.40 1.50
C VAL A 171 -8.29 -15.06 1.56
N GLY A 172 -7.23 -14.37 1.12
CA GLY A 172 -5.86 -14.84 1.32
C GLY A 172 -5.37 -14.69 2.76
N GLN A 173 -4.65 -15.69 3.28
CA GLN A 173 -4.01 -15.71 4.61
C GLN A 173 -3.03 -14.54 4.83
N GLN A 174 -2.55 -13.93 3.75
CA GLN A 174 -1.65 -12.78 3.78
C GLN A 174 -2.30 -11.48 3.30
N ALA A 175 -3.59 -11.51 2.92
CA ALA A 175 -4.28 -10.34 2.40
C ALA A 175 -4.53 -9.30 3.49
N HIS A 176 -4.59 -8.04 3.10
CA HIS A 176 -4.76 -6.91 4.00
C HIS A 176 -6.08 -6.98 4.77
N THR A 177 -7.17 -7.27 4.07
CA THR A 177 -8.55 -7.42 4.57
C THR A 177 -8.73 -8.48 5.65
N TYR A 178 -7.75 -9.37 5.83
CA TYR A 178 -7.73 -10.37 6.89
C TYR A 178 -6.66 -10.06 7.95
N LYS A 179 -5.40 -9.95 7.52
CA LYS A 179 -4.24 -9.95 8.41
C LYS A 179 -3.90 -8.59 9.01
N TYR A 180 -4.18 -7.50 8.30
CA TYR A 180 -3.64 -6.17 8.61
C TYR A 180 -4.69 -5.13 9.01
N GLU A 181 -5.92 -5.56 9.28
CA GLU A 181 -7.06 -4.69 9.63
C GLU A 181 -7.64 -4.98 11.02
N GLY A 182 -6.84 -5.60 11.89
CA GLY A 182 -7.25 -5.91 13.27
C GLY A 182 -8.41 -6.91 13.38
N GLY A 183 -8.71 -7.64 12.30
CA GLY A 183 -9.86 -8.55 12.26
C GLY A 183 -11.21 -7.83 12.26
N GLY A 184 -11.29 -6.59 11.78
CA GLY A 184 -12.49 -5.76 11.83
C GLY A 184 -13.74 -6.42 11.24
N ALA A 185 -13.59 -7.18 10.15
CA ALA A 185 -14.71 -7.94 9.56
C ALA A 185 -15.36 -8.91 10.56
N ALA A 186 -14.54 -9.65 11.33
CA ALA A 186 -15.04 -10.57 12.34
C ALA A 186 -15.55 -9.85 13.59
N VAL A 187 -14.77 -8.91 14.12
CA VAL A 187 -15.06 -8.26 15.40
C VAL A 187 -16.25 -7.31 15.31
N LEU A 188 -16.30 -6.48 14.26
CA LEU A 188 -17.31 -5.44 14.09
C LEU A 188 -18.44 -5.91 13.17
N GLY A 189 -18.08 -6.57 12.07
CA GLY A 189 -19.05 -7.07 11.08
C GLY A 189 -19.73 -8.38 11.49
N SER A 190 -19.16 -9.13 12.44
CA SER A 190 -19.61 -10.51 12.74
C SER A 190 -19.64 -11.39 11.49
N ILE A 191 -18.63 -11.19 10.64
CA ILE A 191 -18.38 -11.93 9.41
C ILE A 191 -17.30 -12.96 9.70
N GLN A 192 -17.54 -14.21 9.37
CA GLN A 192 -16.55 -15.27 9.53
C GLN A 192 -15.49 -15.14 8.42
N PRO A 193 -14.19 -15.06 8.75
CA PRO A 193 -13.12 -15.11 7.76
C PRO A 193 -12.75 -16.57 7.47
N GLN A 194 -12.70 -16.93 6.19
CA GLN A 194 -12.25 -18.24 5.72
C GLN A 194 -10.96 -18.06 4.89
N PRO A 195 -9.80 -17.94 5.55
CA PRO A 195 -8.57 -17.61 4.85
C PRO A 195 -7.93 -18.85 4.18
N LEU A 196 -7.30 -18.64 3.03
CA LEU A 196 -6.61 -19.64 2.23
C LEU A 196 -5.16 -19.22 1.96
N GLU A 197 -4.27 -20.19 1.80
CA GLU A 197 -2.88 -19.88 1.44
C GLU A 197 -2.79 -19.25 0.05
N VAL A 198 -2.00 -18.18 -0.04
CA VAL A 198 -1.76 -17.45 -1.31
C VAL A 198 -0.67 -18.15 -2.11
N GLN A 199 -0.87 -18.24 -3.42
CA GLN A 199 0.11 -18.79 -4.33
C GLN A 199 1.33 -17.88 -4.48
N ALA A 200 2.39 -18.42 -5.09
CA ALA A 200 3.64 -17.70 -5.32
C ALA A 200 3.45 -16.45 -6.19
N ASP A 201 2.46 -16.42 -7.08
CA ASP A 201 2.11 -15.28 -7.93
C ASP A 201 1.16 -14.26 -7.24
N GLY A 202 0.69 -14.56 -6.02
CA GLY A 202 -0.25 -13.74 -5.25
C GLY A 202 -1.72 -14.10 -5.45
N SER A 203 -2.04 -15.06 -6.31
CA SER A 203 -3.40 -15.56 -6.54
C SER A 203 -3.86 -16.54 -5.45
N LEU A 204 -5.14 -16.90 -5.46
CA LEU A 204 -5.69 -18.02 -4.70
C LEU A 204 -5.94 -19.18 -5.67
N ASP A 205 -5.74 -20.42 -5.25
CA ASP A 205 -6.15 -21.55 -6.07
C ASP A 205 -7.68 -21.59 -6.18
N LEU A 206 -8.21 -21.36 -7.38
CA LEU A 206 -9.66 -21.32 -7.61
C LEU A 206 -10.33 -22.67 -7.36
N GLN A 207 -9.62 -23.79 -7.54
CA GLN A 207 -10.17 -25.09 -7.18
C GLN A 207 -10.30 -25.20 -5.66
N HIS A 208 -9.28 -24.76 -4.92
CA HIS A 208 -9.34 -24.73 -3.46
C HIS A 208 -10.41 -23.75 -2.94
N VAL A 209 -10.59 -22.60 -3.59
CA VAL A 209 -11.70 -21.67 -3.31
C VAL A 209 -13.03 -22.38 -3.50
N LEU A 210 -13.22 -23.09 -4.62
CA LEU A 210 -14.44 -23.83 -4.90
C LEU A 210 -14.73 -24.90 -3.85
N ASP A 211 -13.72 -25.67 -3.44
CA ASP A 211 -13.83 -26.73 -2.44
C ASP A 211 -14.10 -26.18 -1.03
N THR A 212 -13.79 -24.92 -0.79
CA THR A 212 -13.99 -24.23 0.49
C THR A 212 -15.40 -23.65 0.63
N ILE A 213 -16.10 -23.39 -0.49
CA ILE A 213 -17.47 -22.88 -0.47
C ILE A 213 -18.36 -23.89 0.26
N LYS A 214 -18.98 -23.43 1.35
CA LYS A 214 -19.75 -24.32 2.23
C LYS A 214 -21.12 -24.62 1.61
N PRO A 215 -21.62 -25.86 1.79
CA PRO A 215 -22.99 -26.18 1.43
C PRO A 215 -23.97 -25.39 2.30
N ASP A 216 -25.20 -25.24 1.81
CA ASP A 216 -26.30 -24.63 2.58
C ASP A 216 -26.79 -25.62 3.65
N ASP A 217 -26.09 -25.62 4.77
CA ASP A 217 -26.34 -26.46 5.94
C ASP A 217 -26.09 -25.66 7.23
N PHE A 218 -26.95 -25.88 8.23
CA PHE A 218 -26.99 -25.08 9.45
C PHE A 218 -25.74 -25.20 10.34
N HIS A 219 -24.85 -26.17 10.10
CA HIS A 219 -23.57 -26.27 10.81
C HIS A 219 -22.52 -25.29 10.29
N PHE A 220 -22.72 -24.73 9.09
CA PHE A 220 -21.71 -23.95 8.39
C PHE A 220 -22.10 -22.48 8.25
N ALA A 221 -21.08 -21.61 8.22
CA ALA A 221 -21.25 -20.24 7.78
C ALA A 221 -21.59 -20.20 6.28
N ARG A 222 -22.42 -19.25 5.86
CA ARG A 222 -22.83 -19.12 4.46
C ARG A 222 -21.75 -18.37 3.69
N THR A 223 -21.13 -19.02 2.69
CA THR A 223 -20.13 -18.35 1.84
C THR A 223 -20.80 -17.36 0.91
N ARG A 224 -20.43 -16.08 1.01
CA ARG A 224 -21.08 -14.99 0.25
C ARG A 224 -20.14 -14.14 -0.58
N LEU A 225 -18.85 -14.16 -0.27
CA LEU A 225 -17.91 -13.22 -0.86
C LEU A 225 -16.54 -13.87 -1.05
N LEU A 226 -15.91 -13.59 -2.20
CA LEU A 226 -14.50 -13.78 -2.42
C LEU A 226 -13.81 -12.42 -2.45
N ALA A 227 -12.82 -12.21 -1.58
CA ALA A 227 -12.00 -11.00 -1.55
C ALA A 227 -10.61 -11.29 -2.14
N LEU A 228 -10.24 -10.56 -3.18
CA LEU A 228 -8.91 -10.61 -3.81
C LEU A 228 -8.14 -9.32 -3.55
N GLU A 229 -6.81 -9.38 -3.62
CA GLU A 229 -5.93 -8.21 -3.50
C GLU A 229 -5.11 -8.06 -4.79
N ASN A 230 -5.16 -6.88 -5.42
CA ASN A 230 -4.33 -6.56 -6.59
C ASN A 230 -3.81 -5.12 -6.52
N THR A 231 -2.51 -4.90 -6.31
CA THR A 231 -1.41 -5.90 -6.25
C THR A 231 -1.24 -6.53 -4.88
N MET A 232 -0.95 -7.84 -4.84
CA MET A 232 -0.64 -8.58 -3.62
C MET A 232 0.89 -8.60 -3.40
N GLN A 233 1.38 -7.88 -2.39
CA GLN A 233 2.83 -7.72 -2.12
C GLN A 233 3.64 -7.28 -3.36
N GLY A 234 3.05 -6.43 -4.20
CA GLY A 234 3.64 -5.95 -5.45
C GLY A 234 3.52 -6.91 -6.64
N LYS A 235 2.91 -8.09 -6.44
CA LYS A 235 2.61 -9.05 -7.51
C LYS A 235 1.27 -8.69 -8.16
N VAL A 236 1.23 -8.77 -9.48
CA VAL A 236 0.06 -8.43 -10.27
C VAL A 236 -0.67 -9.70 -10.65
N LEU A 237 -1.96 -9.76 -10.37
CA LEU A 237 -2.79 -10.89 -10.78
C LEU A 237 -2.99 -10.89 -12.31
N PRO A 238 -2.82 -12.04 -12.99
CA PRO A 238 -3.06 -12.14 -14.43
C PRO A 238 -4.53 -11.88 -14.81
N GLN A 239 -4.76 -11.26 -15.97
CA GLN A 239 -6.12 -10.99 -16.47
C GLN A 239 -6.96 -12.27 -16.65
N ALA A 240 -6.34 -13.35 -17.14
CA ALA A 240 -7.00 -14.65 -17.27
C ALA A 240 -7.50 -15.20 -15.92
N TYR A 241 -6.73 -14.98 -14.84
CA TYR A 241 -7.13 -15.36 -13.49
C TYR A 241 -8.33 -14.54 -13.00
N LEU A 242 -8.32 -13.22 -13.23
CA LEU A 242 -9.45 -12.34 -12.85
C LEU A 242 -10.74 -12.76 -13.56
N ALA A 243 -10.66 -13.11 -14.85
CA ALA A 243 -11.79 -13.62 -15.62
C ALA A 243 -12.29 -14.97 -15.07
N ALA A 244 -11.39 -15.89 -14.72
CA ALA A 244 -11.75 -17.18 -14.14
C ALA A 244 -12.39 -17.04 -12.74
N ALA A 245 -11.85 -16.17 -11.89
CA ALA A 245 -12.40 -15.86 -10.57
C ALA A 245 -13.81 -15.26 -10.69
N ARG A 246 -14.02 -14.35 -11.65
CA ARG A 246 -15.35 -13.80 -11.92
C ARG A 246 -16.33 -14.85 -12.43
N LYS A 247 -15.88 -15.76 -13.30
CA LYS A 247 -16.74 -16.87 -13.74
C LYS A 247 -17.17 -17.74 -12.56
N LEU A 248 -16.22 -18.16 -11.72
CA LEU A 248 -16.50 -18.99 -10.54
C LEU A 248 -17.49 -18.33 -9.59
N THR A 249 -17.27 -17.05 -9.27
CA THR A 249 -18.15 -16.31 -8.34
C THR A 249 -19.57 -16.15 -8.88
N ARG A 250 -19.73 -15.87 -10.18
CA ARG A 250 -21.05 -15.85 -10.83
C ARG A 250 -21.73 -17.21 -10.82
N ASP A 251 -21.01 -18.28 -11.17
CA ASP A 251 -21.56 -19.65 -11.19
C ASP A 251 -22.01 -20.09 -9.79
N LYS A 252 -21.40 -19.56 -8.73
CA LYS A 252 -21.70 -19.88 -7.33
C LYS A 252 -22.61 -18.87 -6.64
N GLY A 253 -23.00 -17.79 -7.33
CA GLY A 253 -23.87 -16.75 -6.76
C GLY A 253 -23.25 -16.01 -5.57
N ILE A 254 -21.92 -15.88 -5.53
CA ILE A 254 -21.20 -15.13 -4.50
C ILE A 254 -20.60 -13.85 -5.09
N ALA A 255 -20.43 -12.83 -4.27
CA ALA A 255 -19.84 -11.56 -4.68
C ALA A 255 -18.32 -11.66 -4.83
N LEU A 256 -17.74 -10.72 -5.59
CA LEU A 256 -16.29 -10.56 -5.74
C LEU A 256 -15.86 -9.13 -5.41
N HIS A 257 -14.99 -8.98 -4.40
CA HIS A 257 -14.40 -7.70 -3.99
C HIS A 257 -12.91 -7.65 -4.33
N LEU A 258 -12.44 -6.47 -4.72
CA LEU A 258 -11.02 -6.16 -4.90
C LEU A 258 -10.51 -5.17 -3.85
N ASP A 259 -9.55 -5.61 -3.04
CA ASP A 259 -8.60 -4.69 -2.41
C ASP A 259 -7.62 -4.20 -3.49
N GLY A 260 -7.94 -3.02 -4.03
CA GLY A 260 -7.20 -2.33 -5.07
C GLY A 260 -6.30 -1.23 -4.50
N ALA A 261 -5.77 -1.39 -3.28
CA ALA A 261 -4.88 -0.41 -2.65
C ALA A 261 -3.70 0.04 -3.53
N ARG A 262 -3.30 -0.79 -4.51
CA ARG A 262 -2.30 -0.51 -5.53
C ARG A 262 -2.77 -0.86 -6.94
N LEU A 263 -4.06 -0.67 -7.22
CA LEU A 263 -4.68 -0.97 -8.52
C LEU A 263 -3.92 -0.31 -9.68
N TYR A 264 -3.57 0.96 -9.55
CA TYR A 264 -2.88 1.68 -10.63
C TYR A 264 -1.46 1.18 -10.89
N ASN A 265 -0.80 0.53 -9.92
CA ASN A 265 0.47 -0.16 -10.18
C ASN A 265 0.26 -1.39 -11.08
N ALA A 266 -0.84 -2.13 -10.88
CA ALA A 266 -1.22 -3.25 -11.75
C ALA A 266 -1.56 -2.77 -13.17
N VAL A 267 -2.32 -1.68 -13.28
CA VAL A 267 -2.66 -1.00 -14.55
C VAL A 267 -1.40 -0.67 -15.35
N VAL A 268 -0.45 0.03 -14.73
CA VAL A 268 0.81 0.41 -15.40
C VAL A 268 1.63 -0.82 -15.78
N LYS A 269 1.68 -1.86 -14.93
CA LYS A 269 2.45 -3.08 -15.21
C LYS A 269 1.86 -3.90 -16.36
N LEU A 270 0.53 -3.94 -16.47
CA LEU A 270 -0.19 -4.70 -17.50
C LEU A 270 -0.35 -3.90 -18.80
N GLY A 271 -0.24 -2.57 -18.76
CA GLY A 271 -0.47 -1.71 -19.92
C GLY A 271 -1.91 -1.71 -20.39
N VAL A 272 -2.87 -1.83 -19.46
CA VAL A 272 -4.31 -1.89 -19.73
C VAL A 272 -5.05 -0.77 -19.03
N ASP A 273 -6.25 -0.44 -19.46
CA ASP A 273 -7.11 0.49 -18.71
C ASP A 273 -7.52 -0.10 -17.35
N ALA A 274 -7.74 0.75 -16.34
CA ALA A 274 -8.20 0.31 -15.01
C ALA A 274 -9.50 -0.48 -15.08
N ARG A 275 -10.40 -0.10 -16.00
CA ARG A 275 -11.68 -0.76 -16.25
C ARG A 275 -11.54 -2.21 -16.70
N GLU A 276 -10.45 -2.55 -17.40
CA GLU A 276 -10.20 -3.93 -17.83
C GLU A 276 -9.95 -4.86 -16.64
N ILE A 277 -9.40 -4.33 -15.54
CA ILE A 277 -9.26 -5.06 -14.27
C ILE A 277 -10.58 -5.02 -13.49
N THR A 278 -11.16 -3.84 -13.31
CA THR A 278 -12.28 -3.64 -12.38
C THR A 278 -13.60 -4.22 -12.86
N ARG A 279 -13.82 -4.39 -14.17
CA ARG A 279 -15.04 -5.00 -14.74
C ARG A 279 -15.33 -6.42 -14.22
N HIS A 280 -14.32 -7.08 -13.67
CA HIS A 280 -14.45 -8.40 -13.10
C HIS A 280 -15.03 -8.39 -11.68
N PHE A 281 -15.09 -7.23 -11.00
CA PHE A 281 -15.43 -7.12 -9.59
C PHE A 281 -16.81 -6.47 -9.38
N ASP A 282 -17.48 -6.84 -8.29
CA ASP A 282 -18.71 -6.18 -7.85
C ASP A 282 -18.43 -4.91 -7.03
N SER A 283 -17.25 -4.85 -6.39
CA SER A 283 -16.73 -3.64 -5.76
C SER A 283 -15.20 -3.61 -5.72
N VAL A 284 -14.66 -2.40 -5.64
CA VAL A 284 -13.21 -2.14 -5.61
C VAL A 284 -12.89 -1.05 -4.60
N SER A 285 -11.92 -1.30 -3.73
CA SER A 285 -11.32 -0.30 -2.85
C SER A 285 -10.05 0.27 -3.48
N VAL A 286 -9.98 1.58 -3.76
CA VAL A 286 -8.79 2.24 -4.32
C VAL A 286 -8.16 3.15 -3.26
N CYS A 287 -6.87 2.97 -2.97
CA CYS A 287 -6.16 3.87 -2.05
C CYS A 287 -5.54 5.06 -2.80
N LEU A 288 -5.77 6.27 -2.29
CA LEU A 288 -5.16 7.50 -2.80
C LEU A 288 -3.85 7.82 -2.06
N SER A 289 -3.75 7.41 -0.79
CA SER A 289 -2.65 7.73 0.13
C SER A 289 -1.41 6.82 0.06
N LYS A 290 -1.08 6.33 -1.13
CA LYS A 290 0.09 5.47 -1.40
C LYS A 290 0.88 6.02 -2.59
N GLY A 291 1.06 5.20 -3.63
CA GLY A 291 1.77 5.56 -4.86
C GLY A 291 1.13 6.72 -5.63
N LEU A 292 -0.17 7.01 -5.42
CA LEU A 292 -0.84 8.18 -6.00
C LEU A 292 -0.50 9.50 -5.28
N GLY A 293 0.07 9.44 -4.08
CA GLY A 293 0.65 10.58 -3.38
C GLY A 293 -0.32 11.49 -2.63
N ALA A 294 -1.63 11.20 -2.60
CA ALA A 294 -2.58 11.96 -1.79
C ALA A 294 -2.22 11.83 -0.30
N PRO A 295 -2.50 12.84 0.53
CA PRO A 295 -2.15 12.76 1.96
C PRO A 295 -3.02 11.77 2.73
N VAL A 296 -4.30 11.65 2.37
CA VAL A 296 -5.31 10.84 3.06
C VAL A 296 -6.27 10.25 2.05
N GLY A 297 -6.90 9.14 2.43
CA GLY A 297 -8.13 8.71 1.81
C GLY A 297 -8.02 7.52 0.87
N SER A 298 -9.17 6.90 0.70
CA SER A 298 -9.46 5.81 -0.24
C SER A 298 -10.87 5.99 -0.79
N VAL A 299 -11.17 5.32 -1.90
CA VAL A 299 -12.49 5.37 -2.54
C VAL A 299 -12.98 3.94 -2.73
N LEU A 300 -14.16 3.64 -2.20
CA LEU A 300 -14.88 2.40 -2.45
C LEU A 300 -15.79 2.61 -3.66
N CYS A 301 -15.69 1.77 -4.70
CA CYS A 301 -16.57 1.82 -5.87
C CYS A 301 -17.42 0.55 -5.93
N GLY A 302 -18.67 0.67 -6.40
CA GLY A 302 -19.61 -0.44 -6.50
C GLY A 302 -20.95 -0.04 -7.10
N SER A 303 -21.98 -0.88 -6.95
CA SER A 303 -23.35 -0.52 -7.33
C SER A 303 -23.90 0.60 -6.43
N GLN A 304 -24.90 1.34 -6.91
CA GLN A 304 -25.59 2.34 -6.10
C GLN A 304 -26.14 1.76 -4.79
N SER A 305 -26.71 0.54 -4.84
CA SER A 305 -27.24 -0.14 -3.67
C SER A 305 -26.17 -0.47 -2.62
N LEU A 306 -24.98 -0.86 -3.06
CA LEU A 306 -23.83 -1.14 -2.20
C LEU A 306 -23.33 0.14 -1.54
N ILE A 307 -23.14 1.20 -2.33
CA ILE A 307 -22.62 2.47 -1.83
C ILE A 307 -23.60 3.15 -0.87
N ALA A 308 -24.90 3.12 -1.16
CA ALA A 308 -25.93 3.63 -0.26
C ALA A 308 -25.93 2.91 1.10
N LYS A 309 -25.65 1.59 1.10
CA LYS A 309 -25.50 0.81 2.34
C LYS A 309 -24.19 1.14 3.06
N ALA A 310 -23.08 1.29 2.33
CA ALA A 310 -21.78 1.63 2.90
C ALA A 310 -21.74 3.02 3.55
N ARG A 311 -22.55 3.97 3.06
CA ARG A 311 -22.64 5.34 3.61
C ARG A 311 -23.46 5.42 4.91
N ARG A 312 -24.31 4.42 5.19
CA ARG A 312 -25.20 4.38 6.36
C ARG A 312 -24.52 3.73 7.57
#